data_AF-A0AAW3BQ43-F1
#
_entry.id   AF-A0AAW3BQ43-F1
#
_cell.length_a   1.000
_cell.length_b   1.000
_cell.length_c   1.000
_cell.angle_alpha   90.00
_cell.angle_beta   90.00
_cell.angle_gamma   90.00
#
_symmetry.space_group_name_H-M   'P 1'
#
loop_
_entity.id
_entity.type
_entity.pdbx_description
1 polymer ?
#
loop_
_entity_poly.entity_id
_entity_poly.type
_entity_poly.pdbx_seq_one_letter_code
_entity_poly.pdbx_strand_id
1 'polypeptide(L)'
;MELASSFSLLHAKLSKLGFRDWTSVSEGDVMTGNPHTYALFLRFLYHRFPVATAALICKHEWFILEHSDVNIGATTVRLLAVEAGETHGISGAQFSCCKYASAKVAMCHSLLRLLRSLTPQSLSTRSPARVPVVSRIPKVPCKPATVLPASSVAADMIDQRRHELNSLRRS
;
A
#
# COMPACT_ATOMS: atom_id res chain seq x y z
N MET A 1 -9.52 10.22 -27.78
CA MET A 1 -8.28 10.93 -27.39
C MET A 1 -8.08 11.02 -25.87
N GLU A 2 -9.13 10.81 -25.05
CA GLU A 2 -9.05 10.97 -23.57
C GLU A 2 -8.22 9.90 -22.85
N LEU A 3 -8.21 8.65 -23.35
CA LEU A 3 -7.48 7.54 -22.70
C LEU A 3 -5.98 7.79 -22.65
N ALA A 4 -5.37 8.18 -23.77
CA ALA A 4 -3.92 8.43 -23.86
C ALA A 4 -3.50 9.57 -22.93
N SER A 5 -4.26 10.66 -22.89
CA SER A 5 -4.02 11.79 -21.99
C SER A 5 -4.12 11.39 -20.52
N SER A 6 -5.16 10.61 -20.17
CA SER A 6 -5.39 10.10 -18.82
C SER A 6 -4.27 9.13 -18.41
N PHE A 7 -3.83 8.26 -19.32
CA PHE A 7 -2.71 7.37 -19.06
C PHE A 7 -1.39 8.13 -18.91
N SER A 8 -1.08 9.12 -19.76
CA SER A 8 0.12 9.96 -19.61
C SER A 8 0.18 10.63 -18.23
N LEU A 9 -0.98 11.10 -17.73
CA LEU A 9 -1.08 11.64 -16.38
C LEU A 9 -0.85 10.56 -15.31
N LEU A 10 -1.41 9.35 -15.49
CA LEU A 10 -1.18 8.22 -14.59
C LEU A 10 0.30 7.83 -14.56
N HIS A 11 0.92 7.69 -15.73
CA HIS A 11 2.33 7.40 -15.90
C HIS A 11 3.20 8.42 -15.15
N ALA A 12 2.96 9.72 -15.36
CA ALA A 12 3.70 10.77 -14.64
C ALA A 12 3.54 10.66 -13.11
N LYS A 13 2.33 10.36 -12.61
CA LYS A 13 2.06 10.18 -11.18
C LYS A 13 2.76 8.93 -10.62
N LEU A 14 2.71 7.81 -11.32
CA LEU A 14 3.34 6.54 -10.91
C LEU A 14 4.87 6.68 -10.92
N SER A 15 5.44 7.29 -11.95
CA SER A 15 6.88 7.59 -12.02
C SER A 15 7.33 8.50 -10.89
N LYS A 16 6.57 9.56 -10.57
CA LYS A 16 6.86 10.44 -9.41
C LYS A 16 6.81 9.69 -8.07
N LEU A 17 5.96 8.67 -7.97
CA LEU A 17 5.88 7.82 -6.78
C LEU A 17 6.99 6.77 -6.71
N GLY A 18 7.73 6.56 -7.81
CA GLY A 18 8.84 5.62 -7.90
C GLY A 18 8.49 4.27 -8.53
N PHE A 19 7.45 4.18 -9.37
CA PHE A 19 7.24 2.98 -10.19
C PHE A 19 8.40 2.83 -11.18
N ARG A 20 9.05 1.67 -11.19
CA ARG A 20 10.27 1.41 -11.97
C ARG A 20 10.11 0.33 -13.02
N ASP A 21 9.09 -0.51 -12.89
CA ASP A 21 8.89 -1.68 -13.76
C ASP A 21 8.21 -1.29 -15.09
N TRP A 22 8.58 -0.15 -15.66
CA TRP A 22 8.04 0.29 -16.96
C TRP A 22 8.51 -0.60 -18.11
N THR A 23 9.61 -1.33 -17.93
CA THR A 23 10.11 -2.30 -18.91
C THR A 23 9.21 -3.52 -19.09
N SER A 24 8.38 -3.86 -18.10
CA SER A 24 7.39 -4.93 -18.19
C SER A 24 6.03 -4.46 -18.74
N VAL A 25 5.89 -3.16 -18.99
CA VAL A 25 4.64 -2.52 -19.43
C VAL A 25 4.75 -2.09 -20.87
N SER A 26 3.99 -2.73 -21.77
CA SER A 26 3.87 -2.28 -23.15
C SER A 26 2.76 -1.25 -23.33
N GLU A 27 2.92 -0.32 -24.28
CA GLU A 27 1.86 0.62 -24.64
C GLU A 27 0.61 -0.12 -25.14
N GLY A 28 0.80 -1.18 -25.92
CA GLY A 28 -0.30 -2.02 -26.42
C GLY A 28 -1.14 -2.62 -25.28
N ASP A 29 -0.48 -3.12 -24.23
CA ASP A 29 -1.16 -3.69 -23.06
C ASP A 29 -1.97 -2.65 -22.29
N VAL A 30 -1.42 -1.44 -22.15
CA VAL A 30 -2.15 -0.33 -21.53
C VAL A 30 -3.37 0.03 -22.38
N MET A 31 -3.19 0.23 -23.68
CA MET A 31 -4.26 0.69 -24.57
C MET A 31 -5.37 -0.35 -24.76
N THR A 32 -5.04 -1.64 -24.67
CA THR A 32 -6.03 -2.73 -24.71
C THR A 32 -6.69 -3.01 -23.36
N GLY A 33 -6.16 -2.46 -22.26
CA GLY A 33 -6.71 -2.72 -20.94
C GLY A 33 -6.26 -4.04 -20.35
N ASN A 34 -5.05 -4.51 -20.62
CA ASN A 34 -4.52 -5.78 -20.12
C ASN A 34 -4.64 -5.88 -18.58
N PRO A 35 -5.36 -6.87 -18.01
CA PRO A 35 -5.58 -6.98 -16.57
C PRO A 35 -4.29 -7.02 -15.76
N HIS A 36 -3.24 -7.67 -16.28
CA HIS A 36 -1.96 -7.81 -15.61
C HIS A 36 -1.29 -6.46 -15.39
N THR A 37 -1.20 -5.64 -16.45
CA THR A 37 -0.62 -4.30 -16.40
C THR A 37 -1.30 -3.42 -15.35
N TYR A 38 -2.63 -3.41 -15.31
CA TYR A 38 -3.36 -2.62 -14.32
C TYR A 38 -3.24 -3.22 -12.92
N ALA A 39 -3.20 -4.54 -12.78
CA ALA A 39 -2.95 -5.18 -11.49
C ALA A 39 -1.57 -4.83 -10.92
N LEU A 40 -0.53 -4.72 -11.77
CA LEU A 40 0.79 -4.20 -11.37
C LEU A 40 0.70 -2.77 -10.81
N PHE A 41 -0.03 -1.89 -11.49
CA PHE A 41 -0.23 -0.52 -11.00
C PHE A 41 -0.97 -0.49 -9.66
N LEU A 42 -2.04 -1.29 -9.51
CA LEU A 42 -2.79 -1.39 -8.26
C LEU A 42 -1.92 -1.89 -7.11
N ARG A 43 -1.16 -2.98 -7.32
CA ARG A 43 -0.22 -3.51 -6.32
C ARG A 43 0.78 -2.45 -5.93
N PHE A 44 1.40 -1.80 -6.90
CA PHE A 44 2.36 -0.73 -6.61
C PHE A 44 1.75 0.38 -5.75
N LEU A 45 0.54 0.83 -6.08
CA LEU A 45 -0.15 1.86 -5.31
C LEU A 45 -0.38 1.40 -3.86
N TYR A 46 -0.93 0.21 -3.64
CA TYR A 46 -1.14 -0.30 -2.29
C TYR A 46 0.17 -0.43 -1.49
N HIS A 47 1.24 -0.91 -2.12
CA HIS A 47 2.56 -1.02 -1.49
C HIS A 47 3.19 0.35 -1.20
N ARG A 48 2.90 1.37 -2.03
CA ARG A 48 3.48 2.70 -1.86
C ARG A 48 2.86 3.47 -0.70
N PHE A 49 1.63 3.14 -0.31
CA PHE A 49 0.89 3.77 0.79
C PHE A 49 0.59 2.78 1.91
N PRO A 50 1.61 2.19 2.58
CA PRO A 50 1.41 1.08 3.50
C PRO A 50 0.52 1.43 4.70
N VAL A 51 0.61 2.66 5.21
CA VAL A 51 -0.23 3.13 6.34
C VAL A 51 -1.70 3.22 5.93
N ALA A 52 -1.99 3.83 4.78
CA ALA A 52 -3.36 3.92 4.28
C ALA A 52 -3.92 2.54 3.93
N THR A 53 -3.11 1.69 3.29
CA THR A 53 -3.50 0.31 2.96
C THR A 53 -3.78 -0.51 4.22
N ALA A 54 -2.95 -0.40 5.26
CA ALA A 54 -3.19 -1.06 6.54
C ALA A 54 -4.48 -0.56 7.21
N ALA A 55 -4.75 0.74 7.18
CA ALA A 55 -5.99 1.31 7.69
C ALA A 55 -7.23 0.76 6.96
N LEU A 56 -7.14 0.58 5.64
CA LEU A 56 -8.19 -0.02 4.83
C LEU A 56 -8.41 -1.51 5.18
N ILE A 57 -7.33 -2.27 5.41
CA ILE A 57 -7.40 -3.68 5.84
C ILE A 57 -8.07 -3.78 7.21
N CYS A 58 -7.73 -2.90 8.15
CA CYS A 58 -8.35 -2.87 9.47
C CYS A 58 -9.83 -2.44 9.43
N LYS A 59 -10.20 -1.56 8.49
CA LYS A 59 -11.57 -1.05 8.33
C LYS A 59 -12.50 -2.06 7.65
N HIS A 60 -11.97 -2.86 6.74
CA HIS A 60 -12.73 -3.78 5.90
C HIS A 60 -12.20 -5.21 6.02
N GLU A 61 -12.86 -6.06 6.80
CA GLU A 61 -12.44 -7.44 7.03
C GLU A 61 -12.31 -8.28 5.75
N TRP A 62 -13.05 -7.91 4.69
CA TRP A 62 -13.00 -8.54 3.38
C TRP A 62 -11.85 -8.03 2.48
N PHE A 63 -11.20 -6.93 2.85
CA PHE A 63 -10.16 -6.30 2.04
C PHE A 63 -8.80 -6.93 2.35
N ILE A 64 -8.33 -7.77 1.42
CA ILE A 64 -7.02 -8.41 1.47
C ILE A 64 -6.25 -8.04 0.19
N LEU A 65 -4.94 -7.86 0.30
CA LEU A 65 -4.07 -7.68 -0.86
C LEU A 65 -3.86 -9.01 -1.58
N GLU A 66 -4.62 -9.19 -2.64
CA GLU A 66 -4.67 -10.41 -3.42
C GLU A 66 -3.47 -10.55 -4.38
N HIS A 67 -2.96 -11.78 -4.50
CA HIS A 67 -1.93 -12.10 -5.50
C HIS A 67 -2.52 -12.28 -6.90
N SER A 68 -3.78 -12.73 -7.03
CA SER A 68 -4.46 -12.87 -8.33
C SER A 68 -4.78 -11.49 -8.92
N ASP A 69 -4.45 -11.29 -10.21
CA ASP A 69 -4.74 -10.05 -10.95
C ASP A 69 -6.25 -9.75 -10.99
N VAL A 70 -7.07 -10.80 -11.15
CA VAL A 70 -8.52 -10.66 -11.20
C VAL A 70 -9.05 -10.25 -9.83
N ASN A 71 -8.58 -10.92 -8.77
CA ASN A 71 -9.06 -10.65 -7.41
C ASN A 71 -8.66 -9.25 -6.95
N ILE A 72 -7.42 -8.81 -7.19
CA ILE A 72 -7.01 -7.45 -6.79
C ILE A 72 -7.82 -6.39 -7.52
N GLY A 73 -8.13 -6.60 -8.80
CA GLY A 73 -9.02 -5.72 -9.56
C GLY A 73 -10.43 -5.69 -8.96
N ALA A 74 -11.03 -6.85 -8.72
CA ALA A 74 -12.37 -6.96 -8.15
C ALA A 74 -12.48 -6.32 -6.76
N THR A 75 -11.51 -6.60 -5.90
CA THR A 75 -11.41 -6.04 -4.56
C THR A 75 -11.23 -4.52 -4.62
N THR A 76 -10.44 -4.00 -5.56
CA THR A 76 -10.26 -2.55 -5.77
C THR A 76 -11.56 -1.88 -6.23
N VAL A 77 -12.28 -2.48 -7.18
CA VAL A 77 -13.59 -1.96 -7.64
C VAL A 77 -14.55 -1.87 -6.45
N ARG A 78 -14.66 -2.92 -5.65
CA ARG A 78 -15.50 -2.94 -4.45
C ARG A 78 -15.07 -1.86 -3.45
N LEU A 79 -13.77 -1.72 -3.22
CA LEU A 79 -13.21 -0.75 -2.30
C LEU A 79 -13.54 0.69 -2.71
N LEU A 80 -13.38 1.04 -3.98
CA LEU A 80 -13.67 2.39 -4.47
C LEU A 80 -15.16 2.71 -4.40
N ALA A 81 -16.03 1.73 -4.66
CA ALA A 81 -17.47 1.91 -4.50
C ALA A 81 -17.85 2.19 -3.04
N VAL A 82 -17.21 1.50 -2.08
CA VAL A 82 -17.50 1.63 -0.64
C VAL A 82 -16.89 2.90 -0.04
N GLU A 83 -15.63 3.20 -0.34
CA GLU A 83 -14.89 4.31 0.31
C GLU A 83 -15.05 5.64 -0.40
N ALA A 84 -15.18 5.65 -1.73
CA ALA A 84 -15.26 6.86 -2.53
C ALA A 84 -16.63 7.09 -3.16
N GLY A 85 -17.56 6.12 -3.08
CA GLY A 85 -18.84 6.17 -3.80
C GLY A 85 -18.66 6.15 -5.32
N GLU A 86 -17.48 5.80 -5.82
CA GLU A 86 -17.15 5.87 -7.24
C GLU A 86 -17.38 4.52 -7.91
N THR A 87 -18.12 4.53 -9.01
CA THR A 87 -18.29 3.38 -9.89
C THR A 87 -17.72 3.69 -11.26
N HIS A 88 -16.76 2.88 -11.71
CA HIS A 88 -15.98 3.17 -12.92
C HIS A 88 -16.57 2.53 -14.17
N GLY A 89 -17.85 2.16 -14.12
CA GLY A 89 -18.52 1.44 -15.22
C GLY A 89 -17.95 0.03 -15.47
N ILE A 90 -17.18 -0.53 -14.52
CA ILE A 90 -16.68 -1.90 -14.57
C ILE A 90 -17.01 -2.62 -13.26
N SER A 91 -17.38 -3.89 -13.38
CA SER A 91 -17.46 -4.84 -12.28
C SER A 91 -16.12 -5.54 -12.05
N GLY A 92 -15.97 -6.19 -10.90
CA GLY A 92 -14.78 -7.00 -10.62
C GLY A 92 -14.57 -8.14 -11.61
N ALA A 93 -15.64 -8.81 -12.06
CA ALA A 93 -15.54 -9.85 -13.08
C ALA A 93 -15.02 -9.32 -14.42
N GLN A 94 -15.44 -8.10 -14.80
CA GLN A 94 -15.03 -7.44 -16.04
C GLN A 94 -13.58 -6.92 -16.00
N PHE A 95 -12.96 -6.81 -14.82
CA PHE A 95 -11.57 -6.42 -14.71
C PHE A 95 -10.64 -7.41 -15.43
N SER A 96 -10.99 -8.70 -15.47
CA SER A 96 -10.19 -9.75 -16.13
C SER A 96 -10.11 -9.59 -17.65
N CYS A 97 -11.02 -8.83 -18.27
CA CYS A 97 -11.06 -8.69 -19.73
C CYS A 97 -10.01 -7.69 -20.23
N CYS A 98 -9.34 -7.97 -21.36
CA CYS A 98 -8.56 -6.99 -22.13
C CYS A 98 -9.48 -6.01 -22.86
N LYS A 99 -10.27 -5.29 -22.08
CA LYS A 99 -11.21 -4.23 -22.43
C LYS A 99 -11.23 -3.23 -21.28
N TYR A 100 -11.99 -2.15 -21.45
CA TYR A 100 -12.24 -1.17 -20.40
C TYR A 100 -10.96 -0.45 -19.91
N ALA A 101 -9.98 -0.23 -20.79
CA ALA A 101 -8.75 0.49 -20.46
C ALA A 101 -9.02 1.84 -19.77
N SER A 102 -9.98 2.61 -20.30
CA SER A 102 -10.39 3.90 -19.72
C SER A 102 -10.85 3.77 -18.26
N ALA A 103 -11.71 2.79 -17.98
CA ALA A 103 -12.18 2.54 -16.63
C ALA A 103 -11.04 2.11 -15.70
N LYS A 104 -10.13 1.27 -16.18
CA LYS A 104 -8.98 0.80 -15.39
C LYS A 104 -7.99 1.93 -15.09
N VAL A 105 -7.73 2.85 -16.05
CA VAL A 105 -6.92 4.06 -15.81
C VAL A 105 -7.60 4.95 -14.76
N ALA A 106 -8.90 5.22 -14.92
CA ALA A 106 -9.67 6.00 -13.96
C ALA A 106 -9.63 5.34 -12.57
N MET A 107 -9.67 4.01 -12.51
CA MET A 107 -9.61 3.25 -11.26
C MET A 107 -8.28 3.45 -10.54
N CYS A 108 -7.15 3.40 -11.26
CA CYS A 108 -5.84 3.70 -10.69
C CYS A 108 -5.74 5.15 -10.19
N HIS A 109 -6.31 6.12 -10.92
CA HIS A 109 -6.36 7.51 -10.47
C HIS A 109 -7.18 7.68 -9.19
N SER A 110 -8.33 7.01 -9.11
CA SER A 110 -9.21 7.06 -7.95
C SER A 110 -8.60 6.40 -6.73
N LEU A 111 -7.98 5.24 -6.91
CA LEU A 111 -7.24 4.58 -5.84
C LEU A 111 -6.11 5.48 -5.33
N LEU A 112 -5.33 6.08 -6.23
CA LEU A 112 -4.28 7.01 -5.82
C LEU A 112 -4.82 8.22 -5.04
N ARG A 113 -6.00 8.73 -5.42
CA ARG A 113 -6.66 9.84 -4.71
C ARG A 113 -7.07 9.41 -3.30
N LEU A 114 -7.73 8.26 -3.18
CA LEU A 114 -8.16 7.67 -1.92
C LEU A 114 -6.98 7.41 -0.98
N LEU A 115 -5.92 6.76 -1.47
CA LEU A 115 -4.75 6.46 -0.64
C LEU A 115 -4.06 7.74 -0.15
N ARG A 116 -4.03 8.80 -0.96
CA ARG A 116 -3.50 10.11 -0.56
C ARG A 116 -4.36 10.81 0.48
N SER A 117 -5.69 10.73 0.40
CA SER A 117 -6.56 11.35 1.40
C SER A 117 -6.50 10.64 2.75
N LEU A 118 -6.18 9.34 2.76
CA LEU A 118 -6.00 8.54 3.96
C LEU A 118 -4.58 8.63 4.54
N THR A 119 -3.62 9.15 3.78
CA THR A 119 -2.26 9.34 4.29
C THR A 119 -2.21 10.69 5.01
N PRO A 120 -1.89 10.73 6.32
CA PRO A 120 -1.66 11.98 7.00
C PRO A 120 -0.57 12.72 6.24
N GLN A 121 -0.89 13.89 5.70
CA GLN A 121 0.13 14.80 5.21
C GLN A 121 0.98 15.14 6.42
N SER A 122 2.17 14.53 6.55
CA SER A 122 3.18 15.11 7.41
C SER A 122 3.34 16.52 6.87
N LEU A 123 2.82 17.52 7.60
CA LEU A 123 3.13 18.91 7.33
C LEU A 123 4.65 18.94 7.19
N SER A 124 5.12 19.09 5.95
CA SER A 124 6.52 19.25 5.65
C SER A 124 6.91 20.53 6.36
N THR A 125 7.42 20.40 7.57
CA THR A 125 7.98 21.49 8.35
C THR A 125 9.11 22.08 7.50
N ARG A 126 8.79 23.09 6.70
CA ARG A 126 9.77 24.09 6.30
C ARG A 126 10.21 24.77 7.59
N SER A 127 11.26 24.25 8.20
CA SER A 127 12.11 25.05 9.07
C SER A 127 13.51 25.02 8.48
N PRO A 128 14.06 26.20 8.19
CA PRO A 128 15.37 26.48 8.73
C PRO A 128 15.33 27.85 9.38
N ALA A 129 14.78 27.95 10.59
CA ALA A 129 15.15 29.04 11.48
C ALA A 129 16.37 28.58 12.29
N ARG A 130 17.56 28.94 11.82
CA ARG A 130 18.79 28.93 12.62
C ARG A 130 18.58 29.81 13.85
N VAL A 131 18.80 29.28 15.03
CA VAL A 131 19.22 30.08 16.19
C VAL A 131 20.32 29.28 16.91
N PRO A 132 21.51 29.87 17.18
CA PRO A 132 22.55 29.20 17.94
C PRO A 132 22.37 29.52 19.42
N VAL A 133 22.25 28.51 20.28
CA VAL A 133 22.51 28.68 21.71
C VAL A 133 23.31 27.48 22.22
N VAL A 134 24.59 27.76 22.45
CA VAL A 134 25.46 27.01 23.37
C VAL A 134 24.92 27.16 24.78
N SER A 135 24.71 26.07 25.52
CA SER A 135 25.33 25.87 26.84
C SER A 135 24.86 24.58 27.55
N ARG A 136 25.87 23.75 27.83
CA ARG A 136 26.16 22.99 29.06
C ARG A 136 25.09 22.05 29.67
N ILE A 137 25.51 20.78 29.69
CA ILE A 137 25.04 19.63 30.47
C ILE A 137 24.95 19.96 31.98
N PRO A 138 23.96 19.40 32.69
CA PRO A 138 24.29 18.57 33.87
C PRO A 138 23.80 17.12 33.73
N LYS A 139 24.69 16.16 33.99
CA LYS A 139 24.40 14.73 34.10
C LYS A 139 23.48 14.50 35.30
N VAL A 140 22.27 14.02 35.05
CA VAL A 140 21.41 13.40 36.07
C VAL A 140 21.57 11.88 35.95
N PRO A 141 21.81 11.13 37.04
CA PRO A 141 21.87 9.68 36.97
C PRO A 141 20.46 9.13 36.73
N CYS A 142 20.19 8.62 35.52
CA CYS A 142 18.99 7.84 35.25
C CYS A 142 19.04 6.54 36.06
N LYS A 143 18.13 6.39 37.02
CA LYS A 143 17.86 5.11 37.67
C LYS A 143 17.26 4.14 36.63
N PRO A 144 17.60 2.84 36.65
CA PRO A 144 16.95 1.86 35.79
C PRO A 144 15.47 1.75 36.16
N ALA A 145 14.60 1.80 35.15
CA ALA A 145 13.19 1.49 35.33
C ALA A 145 13.04 0.03 35.77
N THR A 146 12.32 -0.17 36.86
CA THR A 146 11.93 -1.46 37.41
C THR A 146 11.25 -2.29 36.32
N VAL A 147 11.88 -3.41 35.96
CA VAL A 147 11.33 -4.41 35.05
C VAL A 147 10.04 -4.95 35.65
N LEU A 148 8.92 -4.75 34.95
CA LEU A 148 7.67 -5.47 35.25
C LEU A 148 7.90 -6.96 34.97
N PRO A 149 7.53 -7.87 35.88
CA PRO A 149 7.69 -9.30 35.64
C PRO A 149 6.74 -9.70 34.51
N ALA A 150 7.31 -10.07 33.36
CA ALA A 150 6.58 -10.79 32.34
C ALA A 150 6.12 -12.13 32.94
N SER A 151 4.82 -12.41 32.83
CA SER A 151 4.24 -13.70 33.21
C SER A 151 5.02 -14.83 32.56
N SER A 152 5.69 -15.66 33.38
CA SER A 152 6.63 -16.70 32.95
C SER A 152 6.00 -17.74 32.02
N VAL A 153 4.67 -17.88 32.07
CA VAL A 153 3.92 -18.86 31.28
C VAL A 153 4.00 -18.57 29.78
N ALA A 154 4.04 -17.29 29.37
CA ALA A 154 4.09 -16.93 27.96
C ALA A 154 5.48 -17.12 27.34
N ALA A 155 6.54 -16.98 28.13
CA ALA A 155 7.91 -17.19 27.68
C ALA A 155 8.20 -18.68 27.45
N ASP A 156 7.78 -19.53 28.38
CA ASP A 156 7.98 -20.99 28.30
C ASP A 156 7.26 -21.61 27.10
N MET A 157 6.05 -21.12 26.77
CA MET A 157 5.31 -21.59 25.58
C MET A 157 5.98 -21.22 24.25
N ILE A 158 6.66 -20.06 24.19
CA ILE A 158 7.35 -19.61 22.98
C ILE A 158 8.60 -20.46 22.75
N ASP A 159 9.35 -20.78 23.81
CA ASP A 159 10.55 -21.59 23.70
C ASP A 159 10.24 -23.07 23.38
N GLN A 160 9.14 -23.61 23.91
CA GLN A 160 8.68 -24.95 23.54
C GLN A 160 8.30 -25.05 22.05
N ARG A 161 7.58 -24.06 21.51
CA ARG A 161 7.21 -24.03 20.09
C ARG A 161 8.42 -23.84 19.16
N ARG A 162 9.43 -23.09 19.60
CA ARG A 162 10.71 -22.97 18.86
C ARG A 162 11.47 -24.30 18.82
N HIS A 163 11.42 -25.08 19.90
CA HIS A 163 12.11 -26.35 19.96
C HIS A 163 11.48 -27.41 19.05
N GLU A 164 10.15 -27.43 18.93
CA GLU A 164 9.38 -28.30 18.03
C GLU A 164 9.63 -27.98 16.54
N LEU A 165 9.70 -26.70 16.17
CA LEU A 165 9.97 -26.31 14.79
C LEU A 165 11.40 -26.66 14.34
N ASN A 166 12.35 -26.67 15.26
CA ASN A 166 13.73 -27.04 14.97
C ASN A 166 13.97 -28.55 14.94
N SER A 167 13.14 -29.36 15.61
CA SER A 167 13.25 -30.82 15.56
C SER A 167 12.66 -31.42 14.26
N LEU A 168 11.72 -30.72 13.62
CA LEU A 168 11.08 -31.15 12.37
C LEU A 168 11.96 -30.97 11.11
N ARG A 169 13.18 -30.44 11.23
CA ARG A 169 14.06 -30.14 10.09
C ARG A 169 15.23 -31.12 9.88
N ARG A 170 15.19 -32.31 10.48
CA ARG A 170 16.10 -33.41 10.17
C ARG A 170 15.32 -34.71 9.99
N SER A 171 14.77 -34.90 8.82
CA SER A 171 14.41 -36.21 8.25
C SER A 171 14.67 -36.14 6.76
#